data_AF-A0A6N6SUJ0-F1
#
_entry.id   AF-A0A6N6SUJ0-F1
#
_cell.length_a   1.000
_cell.length_b   1.000
_cell.length_c   1.000
_cell.angle_alpha   90.00
_cell.angle_beta   90.00
_cell.angle_gamma   90.00
#
_symmetry.space_group_name_H-M   'P 1'
#
loop_
_entity.id
_entity.type
_entity.pdbx_description
1 polymer ?
#
loop_
_entity_poly.entity_id
_entity_poly.type
_entity_poly.pdbx_seq_one_letter_code
_entity_poly.pdbx_strand_id
1 'polypeptide(L)'
;MSKEDSERDDGSDYFLSLNRQWIGYEKGFWATFRVARVEPSEERPHGFQYSLSLHDVNDDRVLGYNNAHAVDAATGPARRSKRPRVFDHINRRGRKPVPYEFTTPYKLLEDFFADVDRILKKEGVL
;
A
#
# COMPACT_ATOMS: atom_id res chain seq x y z
N MET A 1 -34.80 -15.16 7.61
CA MET A 1 -34.03 -14.53 6.51
C MET A 1 -34.30 -13.05 6.53
N SER A 2 -33.32 -12.23 6.89
CA SER A 2 -33.33 -10.79 6.60
C SER A 2 -32.06 -10.13 7.12
N LYS A 3 -31.16 -9.81 6.20
CA LYS A 3 -30.62 -8.47 5.91
C LYS A 3 -29.35 -8.69 5.09
N GLU A 4 -29.54 -8.81 3.78
CA GLU A 4 -28.51 -8.36 2.83
C GLU A 4 -28.43 -6.85 3.05
N ASP A 5 -27.63 -6.44 4.03
CA ASP A 5 -27.18 -5.05 4.11
C ASP A 5 -26.32 -4.85 2.88
N SER A 6 -26.74 -3.92 2.01
CA SER A 6 -25.98 -3.54 0.82
C SER A 6 -24.70 -2.85 1.28
N GLU A 7 -23.67 -3.63 1.61
CA GLU A 7 -22.33 -3.11 1.71
C GLU A 7 -21.99 -2.53 0.33
N ARG A 8 -21.74 -1.21 0.30
CA ARG A 8 -21.15 -0.60 -0.88
C ARG A 8 -19.86 -1.38 -1.16
N ASP A 9 -19.75 -1.94 -2.36
CA ASP A 9 -18.54 -2.61 -2.83
C ASP A 9 -17.34 -1.66 -2.60
N ASP A 10 -16.52 -2.00 -1.62
CA ASP A 10 -15.33 -1.24 -1.23
C ASP A 10 -14.10 -1.68 -2.03
N GLY A 11 -14.27 -2.66 -2.92
CA GLY A 11 -13.25 -3.26 -3.76
C GLY A 11 -12.52 -4.43 -3.12
N SER A 12 -12.99 -4.97 -1.99
CA SER A 12 -12.34 -6.08 -1.27
C SER A 12 -12.04 -7.28 -2.16
N ASP A 13 -13.03 -7.79 -2.91
CA ASP A 13 -12.87 -8.96 -3.77
C ASP A 13 -11.89 -8.69 -4.91
N TYR A 14 -12.00 -7.52 -5.53
CA TYR A 14 -11.07 -7.08 -6.55
C TYR A 14 -9.63 -6.99 -5.99
N PHE A 15 -9.45 -6.38 -4.83
CA PHE A 15 -8.16 -6.23 -4.20
C PHE A 15 -7.50 -7.57 -3.84
N LEU A 16 -8.28 -8.52 -3.33
CA LEU A 16 -7.81 -9.89 -3.06
C LEU A 16 -7.42 -10.62 -4.35
N SER A 17 -8.16 -10.41 -5.44
CA SER A 17 -7.87 -11.01 -6.75
C SER A 17 -6.51 -10.58 -7.33
N LEU A 18 -5.99 -9.42 -6.91
CA LEU A 18 -4.69 -8.91 -7.33
C LEU A 18 -3.51 -9.66 -6.72
N ASN A 19 -3.72 -10.57 -5.75
CA ASN A 19 -2.61 -11.27 -5.13
C ASN A 19 -1.77 -12.02 -6.17
N ARG A 20 -0.44 -11.77 -6.15
CA ARG A 20 0.56 -12.32 -7.08
C ARG A 20 0.46 -11.78 -8.52
N GLN A 21 -0.41 -10.81 -8.78
CA GLN A 21 -0.44 -10.11 -10.06
C GLN A 21 0.72 -9.09 -10.15
N TRP A 22 1.03 -8.72 -11.38
CA TRP A 22 2.00 -7.68 -11.70
C TRP A 22 1.57 -6.93 -12.96
N ILE A 23 2.03 -5.68 -13.10
CA ILE A 23 1.78 -4.83 -14.26
C ILE A 23 3.13 -4.33 -14.77
N GLY A 24 3.47 -4.63 -16.02
CA GLY A 24 4.67 -4.11 -16.67
C GLY A 24 4.41 -2.74 -17.30
N TYR A 25 5.42 -1.88 -17.25
CA TYR A 25 5.47 -0.59 -17.93
C TYR A 25 6.71 -0.52 -18.82
N GLU A 26 6.79 0.50 -19.68
CA GLU A 26 7.99 0.72 -20.49
C GLU A 26 9.23 1.03 -19.63
N LYS A 27 10.41 1.00 -20.27
CA LYS A 27 11.73 1.20 -19.64
C LYS A 27 12.01 0.26 -18.46
N GLY A 28 11.33 -0.89 -18.41
CA GLY A 28 11.58 -1.92 -17.40
C GLY A 28 11.03 -1.57 -16.01
N PHE A 29 9.99 -0.75 -15.91
CA PHE A 29 9.26 -0.57 -14.65
C PHE A 29 8.18 -1.65 -14.49
N TRP A 30 7.90 -2.06 -13.25
CA TRP A 30 6.74 -2.94 -12.99
C TRP A 30 6.15 -2.75 -11.60
N ALA A 31 4.83 -2.86 -11.50
CA ALA A 31 4.11 -2.91 -10.25
C ALA A 31 3.83 -4.36 -9.83
N THR A 32 3.92 -4.66 -8.53
CA THR A 32 3.57 -5.97 -7.96
C THR A 32 2.57 -5.84 -6.82
N PHE A 33 1.76 -6.89 -6.63
CA PHE A 33 0.70 -6.93 -5.63
C PHE A 33 0.81 -8.23 -4.82
N ARG A 34 0.96 -8.10 -3.50
CA ARG A 34 0.81 -9.20 -2.53
C ARG A 34 -0.32 -8.80 -1.59
N VAL A 35 -1.42 -9.55 -1.60
CA VAL A 35 -2.62 -9.22 -0.86
C VAL A 35 -3.19 -10.49 -0.25
N ALA A 36 -3.62 -10.43 1.01
CA ALA A 36 -4.27 -11.55 1.68
C ALA A 36 -5.31 -11.04 2.68
N ARG A 37 -6.40 -11.82 2.85
CA ARG A 37 -7.32 -11.67 3.98
C ARG A 37 -6.62 -12.21 5.23
N VAL A 38 -6.73 -11.47 6.33
CA VAL A 38 -6.23 -11.86 7.65
C VAL A 38 -7.31 -11.56 8.69
N GLU A 39 -7.23 -12.21 9.85
CA GLU A 39 -8.08 -11.84 10.98
C GLU A 39 -7.80 -10.38 11.37
N PRO A 40 -8.83 -9.54 11.55
CA PRO A 40 -8.67 -8.19 12.04
C PRO A 40 -7.92 -8.15 13.37
N SER A 41 -7.01 -7.19 13.50
CA SER A 41 -6.25 -6.94 14.74
C SER A 41 -6.11 -5.44 14.98
N GLU A 42 -5.60 -5.04 16.14
CA GLU A 42 -5.27 -3.62 16.41
C GLU A 42 -4.28 -3.07 15.38
N GLU A 43 -3.40 -3.92 14.84
CA GLU A 43 -2.39 -3.58 13.84
C GLU A 43 -2.99 -3.44 12.43
N ARG A 44 -4.04 -4.22 12.14
CA ARG A 44 -4.69 -4.30 10.82
C ARG A 44 -6.21 -4.43 11.02
N PRO A 45 -6.88 -3.35 11.46
CA PRO A 45 -8.30 -3.41 11.81
C PRO A 45 -9.19 -3.74 10.61
N HIS A 46 -8.69 -3.49 9.39
CA HIS A 46 -9.39 -3.74 8.14
C HIS A 46 -9.32 -5.20 7.66
N GLY A 47 -8.57 -6.08 8.34
CA GLY A 47 -8.51 -7.51 7.98
C GLY A 47 -7.75 -7.81 6.67
N PHE A 48 -6.85 -6.93 6.25
CA PHE A 48 -6.00 -7.13 5.07
C PHE A 48 -4.52 -7.05 5.43
N GLN A 49 -3.74 -7.98 4.90
CA GLN A 49 -2.29 -7.83 4.81
C GLN A 49 -1.92 -7.53 3.36
N TYR A 50 -1.12 -6.49 3.13
CA TYR A 50 -0.75 -6.08 1.79
C TYR A 50 0.67 -5.56 1.64
N SER A 51 1.20 -5.72 0.44
CA SER A 51 2.40 -5.07 -0.07
C SER A 51 2.24 -4.82 -1.57
N LEU A 52 2.04 -3.55 -1.94
CA LEU A 52 2.00 -3.06 -3.32
C LEU A 52 3.32 -2.35 -3.57
N SER A 53 3.97 -2.56 -4.71
CA SER A 53 5.29 -1.97 -4.96
C SER A 53 5.51 -1.67 -6.43
N LEU A 54 6.18 -0.55 -6.71
CA LEU A 54 6.72 -0.21 -8.02
C LEU A 54 8.23 -0.42 -7.99
N HIS A 55 8.74 -1.16 -8.96
CA HIS A 55 10.16 -1.43 -9.15
C HIS A 55 10.65 -0.77 -10.44
N ASP A 56 11.93 -0.40 -10.47
CA ASP A 56 12.61 0.04 -11.69
C ASP A 56 13.41 -1.09 -12.35
N VAL A 57 14.06 -0.79 -13.48
CA VAL A 57 14.85 -1.73 -14.28
C VAL A 57 15.99 -2.43 -13.52
N ASN A 58 16.43 -1.89 -12.39
CA ASN A 58 17.48 -2.47 -11.55
C ASN A 58 16.91 -3.35 -10.42
N ASP A 59 15.61 -3.65 -10.42
CA ASP A 59 14.89 -4.34 -9.34
C ASP A 59 14.77 -3.52 -8.04
N ASP A 60 15.16 -2.24 -8.07
CA ASP A 60 15.03 -1.36 -6.92
C ASP A 60 13.58 -0.93 -6.72
N ARG A 61 13.06 -1.11 -5.49
CA ARG A 61 11.74 -0.61 -5.11
C ARG A 61 11.75 0.93 -5.03
N VAL A 62 11.03 1.57 -5.95
CA VAL A 62 10.90 3.02 -6.04
C VAL A 62 9.76 3.54 -5.14
N LEU A 63 8.67 2.78 -5.06
CA LEU A 63 7.49 3.07 -4.25
C LEU A 63 6.98 1.77 -3.62
N GLY A 64 6.42 1.83 -2.41
CA GLY A 64 5.59 0.73 -1.91
C GLY A 64 4.58 1.16 -0.85
N TYR A 65 3.40 0.58 -0.89
CA TYR A 65 2.36 0.68 0.13
C TYR A 65 2.32 -0.66 0.85
N ASN A 66 2.49 -0.68 2.17
CA ASN A 66 2.56 -1.94 2.90
C ASN A 66 2.13 -1.80 4.36
N ASN A 67 1.75 -2.93 4.96
CA ASN A 67 1.37 -3.01 6.37
C ASN A 67 1.96 -4.23 7.10
N ALA A 68 3.08 -4.76 6.59
CA ALA A 68 3.72 -5.95 7.14
C ALA A 68 4.44 -5.69 8.49
N HIS A 69 4.84 -4.45 8.76
CA HIS A 69 5.55 -4.07 9.97
C HIS A 69 5.24 -2.62 10.37
N ALA A 70 5.40 -2.31 11.65
CA ALA A 70 5.06 -1.00 12.19
C ALA A 70 6.19 0.04 12.01
N VAL A 71 5.83 1.27 11.66
CA VAL A 71 6.70 2.45 11.55
C VAL A 71 6.31 3.50 12.60
N ASP A 72 7.20 4.45 12.88
CA ASP A 72 6.91 5.54 13.82
C ASP A 72 5.89 6.52 13.20
N ALA A 73 4.78 6.79 13.87
CA ALA A 73 3.76 7.72 13.39
C ALA A 73 4.21 9.20 13.44
N ALA A 74 5.16 9.52 14.34
CA ALA A 74 5.62 10.88 14.58
C ALA A 74 7.09 11.07 14.20
N THR A 75 7.35 12.15 13.45
CA THR A 75 8.69 12.68 13.21
C THR A 75 8.98 13.80 14.21
N GLY A 76 9.99 13.66 15.07
CA GLY A 76 10.34 14.69 16.07
C GLY A 76 11.31 14.21 17.16
N PRO A 77 11.69 15.07 18.12
CA PRO A 77 12.70 14.75 19.15
C PRO A 77 12.24 13.73 20.20
N ALA A 78 10.97 13.28 20.15
CA ALA A 78 10.47 12.25 21.03
C ALA A 78 11.31 10.96 20.93
N ARG A 79 11.59 10.35 22.09
CA ARG A 79 12.29 9.06 22.18
C ARG A 79 11.54 8.00 21.38
N ARG A 80 12.26 7.19 20.60
CA ARG A 80 11.67 6.15 19.74
C ARG A 80 10.74 5.19 20.49
N SER A 81 11.06 4.83 21.73
CA SER A 81 10.24 3.96 22.58
C SER A 81 8.90 4.55 23.01
N LYS A 82 8.69 5.86 22.81
CA LYS A 82 7.45 6.57 23.20
C LYS A 82 6.60 6.97 21.99
N ARG A 83 6.98 6.59 20.77
CA ARG A 83 6.27 6.99 19.56
C ARG A 83 5.15 5.98 19.26
N PRO A 84 3.93 6.46 18.96
CA PRO A 84 2.90 5.59 18.41
C PRO A 84 3.43 4.89 17.15
N ARG A 85 3.08 3.61 17.01
CA ARG A 85 3.49 2.77 15.88
C ARG A 85 2.28 2.52 15.00
N VAL A 86 2.45 2.68 13.70
CA VAL A 86 1.41 2.46 12.69
C VAL A 86 1.90 1.45 11.68
N PHE A 87 1.02 0.56 11.21
CA PHE A 87 1.40 -0.50 10.29
C PHE A 87 1.26 -0.05 8.84
N ASP A 88 0.14 0.54 8.47
CA ASP A 88 -0.07 1.04 7.12
C ASP A 88 0.88 2.22 6.84
N HIS A 89 1.74 2.06 5.82
CA HIS A 89 2.71 3.08 5.47
C HIS A 89 3.18 3.03 4.01
N ILE A 90 3.67 4.19 3.55
CA ILE A 90 4.26 4.38 2.23
C ILE A 90 5.78 4.42 2.37
N ASN A 91 6.45 3.63 1.54
CA ASN A 91 7.89 3.64 1.32
C ASN A 91 8.20 4.33 -0.01
N ARG A 92 9.15 5.26 -0.01
CA ARG A 92 9.68 5.90 -1.23
C ARG A 92 11.19 5.84 -1.21
N ARG A 93 11.82 5.55 -2.35
CA ARG A 93 13.27 5.48 -2.46
C ARG A 93 13.96 6.73 -1.90
N GLY A 94 14.95 6.53 -1.03
CA GLY A 94 15.72 7.60 -0.39
C GLY A 94 14.95 8.42 0.65
N ARG A 95 13.74 7.98 1.07
CA ARG A 95 12.92 8.65 2.09
C ARG A 95 12.61 7.70 3.25
N LYS A 96 12.32 8.29 4.41
CA LYS A 96 11.80 7.52 5.54
C LYS A 96 10.37 7.06 5.23
N PRO A 97 9.95 5.89 5.73
CA PRO A 97 8.55 5.47 5.68
C PRO A 97 7.65 6.54 6.29
N VAL A 98 6.49 6.77 5.68
CA VAL A 98 5.47 7.69 6.20
C VAL A 98 4.16 6.95 6.45
N PRO A 99 3.44 7.24 7.55
CA PRO A 99 2.12 6.67 7.81
C PRO A 99 1.16 6.81 6.63
N TYR A 100 0.31 5.80 6.45
CA TYR A 100 -0.80 5.81 5.52
C TYR A 100 -2.10 5.54 6.28
N GLU A 101 -3.15 6.28 5.96
CA GLU A 101 -4.47 6.06 6.54
C GLU A 101 -5.28 5.17 5.59
N PHE A 102 -5.38 3.89 5.91
CA PHE A 102 -6.21 2.97 5.13
C PHE A 102 -7.69 3.34 5.31
N THR A 103 -8.41 3.51 4.20
CA THR A 103 -9.87 3.76 4.22
C THR A 103 -10.62 2.60 3.58
N THR A 104 -10.35 2.34 2.30
CA THR A 104 -10.94 1.22 1.54
C THR A 104 -9.89 0.62 0.59
N PRO A 105 -10.08 -0.65 0.17
CA PRO A 105 -9.25 -1.24 -0.88
C PRO A 105 -9.18 -0.41 -2.16
N TYR A 106 -10.31 0.12 -2.65
CA TYR A 106 -10.30 1.00 -3.82
C TYR A 106 -9.51 2.29 -3.61
N LYS A 107 -9.63 2.93 -2.43
CA LYS A 107 -8.88 4.15 -2.15
C LYS A 107 -7.37 3.89 -2.11
N LEU A 108 -6.96 2.78 -1.51
CA LEU A 108 -5.55 2.35 -1.50
C LEU A 108 -5.02 2.12 -2.92
N LEU A 109 -5.80 1.47 -3.80
CA LEU A 109 -5.41 1.27 -5.19
C LEU A 109 -5.34 2.59 -5.95
N GLU A 110 -6.31 3.49 -5.78
CA GLU A 110 -6.32 4.83 -6.38
C GLU A 110 -5.07 5.63 -5.99
N ASP A 111 -4.76 5.69 -4.69
CA ASP A 111 -3.60 6.42 -4.18
C ASP A 111 -2.28 5.80 -4.67
N PHE A 112 -2.19 4.46 -4.68
CA PHE A 112 -1.04 3.74 -5.20
C PHE A 112 -0.79 4.07 -6.68
N PHE A 113 -1.80 3.94 -7.53
CA PHE A 113 -1.65 4.20 -8.97
C PHE A 113 -1.42 5.68 -9.27
N ALA A 114 -2.01 6.61 -8.52
CA ALA A 114 -1.71 8.03 -8.67
C ALA A 114 -0.23 8.36 -8.37
N ASP A 115 0.36 7.70 -7.36
CA ASP A 115 1.79 7.82 -7.07
C ASP A 115 2.66 7.13 -8.13
N VAL A 116 2.25 5.95 -8.63
CA VAL A 116 2.91 5.26 -9.76
C VAL A 116 2.94 6.16 -10.99
N ASP A 117 1.80 6.71 -11.41
CA ASP A 117 1.69 7.60 -12.56
C ASP A 117 2.61 8.82 -12.41
N ARG A 118 2.66 9.42 -11.22
CA ARG A 118 3.53 10.57 -10.95
C ARG A 118 5.00 10.21 -11.11
N ILE A 119 5.41 9.02 -10.66
CA ILE A 119 6.78 8.53 -10.79
C ILE A 119 7.09 8.25 -12.26
N LEU A 120 6.23 7.48 -12.94
CA LEU A 120 6.45 7.10 -14.33
C LEU A 120 6.51 8.31 -15.27
N LYS A 121 5.66 9.32 -15.07
CA LYS A 121 5.73 10.61 -15.81
C LYS A 121 7.06 11.31 -15.59
N LYS A 122 7.57 11.32 -14.34
CA LYS A 122 8.87 11.93 -14.02
C LYS A 122 10.04 11.21 -14.69
N GLU A 123 9.95 9.89 -14.83
CA GLU A 123 10.94 9.05 -15.50
C GLU A 123 10.74 9.00 -17.04
N GLY A 124 9.75 9.74 -17.56
CA GLY A 124 9.39 9.82 -18.98
C GLY A 124 8.93 8.48 -19.56
N VAL A 125 8.23 7.67 -18.76
CA VAL A 125 7.61 6.39 -19.13
C VAL A 125 6.16 6.58 -19.55
N LEU A 126 5.46 7.53 -18.92
CA LEU A 126 4.08 7.95 -19.23
C LEU A 126 4.03 9.42 -19.64
#